data_AF-A0A067FUV3-F1
#
_entry.id   AF-A0A067FUV3-F1
#
_cell.length_a   1.000
_cell.length_b   1.000
_cell.length_c   1.000
_cell.angle_alpha   90.00
_cell.angle_beta   90.00
_cell.angle_gamma   90.00
#
_symmetry.space_group_name_H-M   'P 1'
#
loop_
_entity.id
_entity.type
_entity.pdbx_description
1 polymer ?
#
loop_
_entity_poly.entity_id
_entity_poly.type
_entity_poly.pdbx_seq_one_letter_code
_entity_poly.pdbx_strand_id
1 'polypeptide(L)'
;MFDAAELEIEGDFLYFLADAAVTAFQYGNPDKLCTPLVEAKNAGEDLVDAYAKFVKEYYLGSFGASVQTYNQKRLKNTAVTDQSADRLWWFQVCTEVAFFQVAPANDSVRSSKVDTRYHLDLCKNVFGEGIYPDVDSTNIYYGGTKIAGSKIVFTNGSQDPWRHASKQTSSPDMPSYLITCHNCGHGTDLRGCPQSPLTPE
;
A
#
# COMPACT_ATOMS: atom_id res chain seq x y z
N MET A 1 -22.00 -4.85 1.02
CA MET A 1 -21.51 -4.14 2.24
C MET A 1 -20.36 -3.21 1.90
N PHE A 2 -19.29 -3.71 1.27
CA PHE A 2 -18.06 -2.95 0.94
C PHE A 2 -17.97 -2.47 -0.52
N ASP A 3 -19.01 -2.63 -1.33
CA ASP A 3 -19.05 -2.30 -2.77
C ASP A 3 -17.92 -2.92 -3.63
N ALA A 4 -17.43 -4.09 -3.21
CA ALA A 4 -16.36 -4.85 -3.87
C ALA A 4 -16.81 -6.24 -4.36
N ALA A 5 -18.08 -6.37 -4.78
CA ALA A 5 -18.66 -7.66 -5.18
C ALA A 5 -17.99 -8.30 -6.42
N GLU A 6 -17.23 -7.52 -7.19
CA GLU A 6 -16.44 -7.97 -8.33
C GLU A 6 -15.14 -8.70 -7.94
N LEU A 7 -14.71 -8.64 -6.68
CA LEU A 7 -13.56 -9.38 -6.17
C LEU A 7 -14.00 -10.80 -5.80
N GLU A 8 -13.96 -11.69 -6.78
CA GLU A 8 -14.37 -13.10 -6.61
C GLU A 8 -13.33 -13.96 -5.87
N ILE A 9 -12.06 -13.53 -5.85
CA ILE A 9 -10.99 -14.21 -5.12
C ILE A 9 -10.97 -13.65 -3.70
N GLU A 10 -11.15 -14.51 -2.69
CA GLU A 10 -11.20 -14.11 -1.28
C GLU A 10 -9.95 -13.29 -0.87
N GLY A 11 -8.76 -13.72 -1.32
CA GLY A 11 -7.51 -13.01 -1.04
C GLY A 11 -7.48 -11.57 -1.59
N ASP A 12 -8.07 -11.33 -2.76
CA ASP A 12 -8.14 -9.98 -3.36
C ASP A 12 -9.03 -9.07 -2.52
N PHE A 13 -10.17 -9.58 -2.07
CA PHE A 13 -11.06 -8.84 -1.18
C PHE A 13 -10.39 -8.52 0.16
N LEU A 14 -9.68 -9.49 0.75
CA LEU A 14 -8.97 -9.28 2.02
C LEU A 14 -7.79 -8.30 1.89
N TYR A 15 -7.08 -8.33 0.76
CA TYR A 15 -6.01 -7.39 0.46
C TYR A 15 -6.55 -5.97 0.24
N PHE A 16 -7.65 -5.84 -0.53
CA PHE A 16 -8.39 -4.59 -0.71
C PHE A 16 -8.78 -3.93 0.62
N LEU A 17 -9.35 -4.70 1.56
CA LEU A 17 -9.67 -4.17 2.88
C LEU A 17 -8.41 -3.68 3.61
N ALA A 18 -7.36 -4.50 3.68
CA ALA A 18 -6.13 -4.12 4.36
C ALA A 18 -5.51 -2.83 3.79
N ASP A 19 -5.53 -2.66 2.46
CA ASP A 19 -5.04 -1.47 1.79
C ASP A 19 -5.93 -0.24 2.04
N ALA A 20 -7.25 -0.41 2.14
CA ALA A 20 -8.15 0.68 2.50
C ALA A 20 -7.77 1.29 3.86
N ALA A 21 -7.42 0.44 4.85
CA ALA A 21 -6.97 0.91 6.15
C ALA A 21 -5.59 1.60 6.07
N VAL A 22 -4.60 0.98 5.41
CA VAL A 22 -3.23 1.51 5.36
C VAL A 22 -3.17 2.84 4.59
N THR A 23 -4.02 3.00 3.58
CA THR A 23 -4.09 4.21 2.73
C THR A 23 -4.40 5.46 3.55
N ALA A 24 -5.29 5.35 4.56
CA ALA A 24 -5.59 6.45 5.45
C ALA A 24 -4.34 6.95 6.19
N PHE A 25 -3.48 6.06 6.66
CA PHE A 25 -2.22 6.43 7.31
C PHE A 25 -1.19 6.92 6.29
N GLN A 26 -1.01 6.18 5.20
CA GLN A 26 -0.06 6.50 4.14
C GLN A 26 -0.27 7.92 3.61
N TYR A 27 -1.52 8.39 3.53
CA TYR A 27 -1.83 9.70 3.01
C TYR A 27 -2.25 10.73 4.07
N GLY A 28 -1.88 10.53 5.34
CA GLY A 28 -2.02 11.56 6.38
C GLY A 28 -3.47 11.85 6.79
N ASN A 29 -4.34 10.83 6.73
CA ASN A 29 -5.75 10.92 7.10
C ASN A 29 -6.19 9.83 8.10
N PRO A 30 -5.41 9.51 9.15
CA PRO A 30 -5.75 8.43 10.08
C PRO A 30 -7.12 8.66 10.77
N ASP A 31 -7.50 9.91 11.01
CA ASP A 31 -8.77 10.27 11.65
C ASP A 31 -9.99 9.83 10.83
N LYS A 32 -9.86 9.68 9.50
CA LYS A 32 -10.94 9.17 8.65
C LYS A 32 -11.29 7.72 8.96
N LEU A 33 -10.32 6.94 9.44
CA LEU A 33 -10.49 5.55 9.84
C LEU A 33 -10.70 5.43 11.36
N CYS A 34 -9.80 6.02 12.15
CA CYS A 34 -9.71 5.80 13.58
C CYS A 34 -10.91 6.40 14.33
N THR A 35 -11.31 7.63 14.01
CA THR A 35 -12.38 8.31 14.74
C THR A 35 -13.72 7.56 14.64
N PRO A 36 -14.22 7.20 13.44
CA PRO A 36 -15.47 6.43 13.33
C PRO A 36 -15.40 5.07 14.02
N LEU A 37 -14.26 4.37 13.95
CA LEU A 37 -14.11 3.06 14.60
C LEU A 37 -14.09 3.16 16.13
N VAL A 38 -13.43 4.19 16.68
CA VAL A 38 -13.39 4.42 18.13
C VAL A 38 -14.76 4.83 18.64
N GLU A 39 -15.48 5.70 17.91
CA GLU A 39 -16.84 6.10 18.24
C GLU A 39 -17.80 4.90 18.22
N ALA A 40 -17.79 4.10 17.16
CA ALA A 40 -18.59 2.88 17.05
C ALA A 40 -18.28 1.90 18.20
N LYS A 41 -16.99 1.70 18.51
CA LYS A 41 -16.57 0.85 19.64
C LYS A 41 -17.12 1.34 20.97
N ASN A 42 -17.05 2.64 21.23
CA ASN A 42 -17.52 3.24 22.47
C ASN A 42 -19.05 3.23 22.59
N ALA A 43 -19.75 3.34 21.45
CA ALA A 43 -21.21 3.26 21.38
C ALA A 43 -21.75 1.81 21.40
N GLY A 44 -20.88 0.80 21.27
CA GLY A 44 -21.29 -0.61 21.17
C GLY A 44 -21.91 -0.96 19.81
N GLU A 45 -21.58 -0.19 18.77
CA GLU A 45 -22.02 -0.41 17.40
C GLU A 45 -21.19 -1.49 16.69
N ASP A 46 -21.69 -1.97 15.55
CA ASP A 46 -21.00 -2.95 14.74
C ASP A 46 -19.78 -2.31 14.04
N LEU A 47 -18.58 -2.80 14.39
CA LEU A 47 -17.32 -2.30 13.84
C LEU A 47 -17.13 -2.64 12.37
N VAL A 48 -17.73 -3.73 11.89
CA VAL A 48 -17.70 -4.11 10.48
C VAL A 48 -18.52 -3.10 9.68
N ASP A 49 -19.70 -2.72 10.17
CA ASP A 49 -20.53 -1.67 9.54
C ASP A 49 -19.83 -0.31 9.52
N ALA A 50 -19.21 0.08 10.63
CA ALA A 50 -18.41 1.30 10.71
C ALA A 50 -17.24 1.28 9.71
N TYR A 51 -16.55 0.14 9.61
CA TYR A 51 -15.45 -0.03 8.68
C TYR A 51 -15.90 -0.05 7.20
N ALA A 52 -17.00 -0.71 6.89
CA ALA A 52 -17.58 -0.72 5.55
C ALA A 52 -18.04 0.67 5.11
N LYS A 53 -18.56 1.47 6.04
CA LYS A 53 -18.87 2.88 5.80
C LYS A 53 -17.60 3.66 5.45
N PHE A 54 -16.52 3.51 6.21
CA PHE A 54 -15.21 4.10 5.89
C PHE A 54 -14.72 3.69 4.49
N VAL A 55 -14.76 2.40 4.15
CA VAL A 55 -14.32 1.91 2.84
C VAL A 55 -15.11 2.57 1.70
N LYS A 56 -16.43 2.63 1.81
CA LYS A 56 -17.27 3.22 0.75
C LYS A 56 -17.13 4.73 0.65
N GLU A 57 -17.25 5.44 1.77
CA GLU A 57 -17.33 6.90 1.76
C GLU A 57 -15.95 7.56 1.60
N TYR A 58 -14.93 7.01 2.27
CA TYR A 58 -13.58 7.53 2.19
C TYR A 58 -12.78 6.87 1.08
N TYR A 59 -12.50 5.57 1.18
CA TYR A 59 -11.51 4.91 0.32
C TYR A 59 -11.95 4.85 -1.16
N LEU A 60 -13.16 4.39 -1.43
CA LEU A 60 -13.75 4.37 -2.78
C LEU A 60 -14.30 5.74 -3.19
N GLY A 61 -14.90 6.46 -2.24
CA GLY A 61 -15.53 7.76 -2.47
C GLY A 61 -14.50 8.88 -2.60
N SER A 62 -14.26 9.60 -1.49
CA SER A 62 -13.46 10.83 -1.52
C SER A 62 -11.97 10.65 -1.89
N PHE A 63 -11.37 9.51 -1.58
CA PHE A 63 -9.99 9.17 -1.98
C PHE A 63 -9.93 8.67 -3.43
N GLY A 64 -11.01 8.04 -3.93
CA GLY A 64 -11.12 7.63 -5.33
C GLY A 64 -10.36 6.35 -5.69
N ALA A 65 -10.08 5.47 -4.73
CA ALA A 65 -9.50 4.17 -5.04
C ALA A 65 -10.46 3.32 -5.87
N SER A 66 -9.90 2.50 -6.77
CA SER A 66 -10.67 1.60 -7.60
C SER A 66 -10.55 0.16 -7.09
N VAL A 67 -11.70 -0.53 -6.96
CA VAL A 67 -11.72 -1.97 -6.66
C VAL A 67 -10.98 -2.78 -7.74
N GLN A 68 -10.98 -2.29 -8.98
CA GLN A 68 -10.35 -2.95 -10.13
C GLN A 68 -8.84 -3.12 -9.98
N THR A 69 -8.17 -2.28 -9.18
CA THR A 69 -6.75 -2.38 -8.85
C THR A 69 -6.39 -3.73 -8.21
N TYR A 70 -7.35 -4.34 -7.51
CA TYR A 70 -7.20 -5.62 -6.80
C TYR A 70 -7.71 -6.81 -7.63
N ASN A 71 -8.42 -6.55 -8.72
CA ASN A 71 -9.11 -7.59 -9.46
C ASN A 71 -8.15 -8.34 -10.38
N GLN A 72 -7.73 -9.55 -10.01
CA GLN A 72 -6.80 -10.34 -10.83
C GLN A 72 -7.32 -10.66 -12.24
N LYS A 73 -8.64 -10.74 -12.45
CA LYS A 73 -9.19 -10.91 -13.82
C LYS A 73 -8.90 -9.68 -14.67
N ARG A 74 -8.94 -8.49 -14.07
CA ARG A 74 -8.61 -7.23 -14.74
C ARG A 74 -7.12 -7.12 -15.01
N LEU A 75 -6.28 -7.48 -14.04
CA LEU A 75 -4.82 -7.45 -14.17
C LEU A 75 -4.28 -8.36 -15.30
N LYS A 76 -5.05 -9.38 -15.71
CA LYS A 76 -4.73 -10.21 -16.89
C LYS A 76 -4.84 -9.46 -18.23
N ASN A 77 -5.55 -8.32 -18.28
CA ASN A 77 -5.68 -7.57 -19.52
C ASN A 77 -4.34 -6.93 -19.91
N THR A 78 -3.81 -7.31 -21.06
CA THR A 78 -2.52 -6.83 -21.58
C THR A 78 -2.62 -5.58 -22.45
N ALA A 79 -3.83 -5.05 -22.67
CA ALA A 79 -4.00 -3.79 -23.39
C ALA A 79 -3.36 -2.64 -22.60
N VAL A 80 -2.51 -1.86 -23.27
CA VAL A 80 -1.89 -0.68 -22.69
C VAL A 80 -2.86 0.49 -22.83
N THR A 81 -3.43 0.91 -21.70
CA THR A 81 -4.34 2.04 -21.57
C THR A 81 -3.99 2.83 -20.32
N ASP A 82 -4.67 3.95 -20.07
CA ASP A 82 -4.50 4.76 -18.86
C ASP A 82 -4.83 3.99 -17.57
N GLN A 83 -5.48 2.82 -17.67
CA GLN A 83 -5.82 1.93 -16.55
C GLN A 83 -4.82 0.78 -16.37
N SER A 84 -3.71 0.78 -17.12
CA SER A 84 -2.72 -0.31 -17.09
C SER A 84 -1.68 -0.17 -15.97
N ALA A 85 -1.66 0.95 -15.26
CA ALA A 85 -0.66 1.27 -14.22
C ALA A 85 -0.55 0.16 -13.16
N ASP A 86 -1.67 -0.34 -12.65
CA ASP A 86 -1.68 -1.38 -11.61
C ASP A 86 -1.06 -2.70 -12.09
N ARG A 87 -1.34 -3.10 -13.34
CA ARG A 87 -0.72 -4.28 -13.94
C ARG A 87 0.79 -4.09 -14.09
N LEU A 88 1.24 -2.91 -14.52
CA LEU A 88 2.66 -2.61 -14.69
C LEU A 88 3.41 -2.58 -13.35
N TRP A 89 2.77 -2.08 -12.30
CA TRP A 89 3.27 -2.16 -10.94
C TRP A 89 3.37 -3.62 -10.46
N TRP A 90 2.30 -4.39 -10.62
CA TRP A 90 2.31 -5.81 -10.26
C TRP A 90 3.34 -6.63 -11.01
N PHE A 91 3.65 -6.28 -12.26
CA PHE A 91 4.72 -6.94 -13.00
C PHE A 91 6.07 -6.75 -12.30
N GLN A 92 6.43 -5.52 -11.93
CA GLN A 92 7.66 -5.23 -11.18
C GLN A 92 7.69 -5.94 -9.82
N VAL A 93 6.56 -5.96 -9.11
CA VAL A 93 6.44 -6.68 -7.83
C VAL A 93 6.67 -8.19 -8.02
N CYS A 94 6.13 -8.76 -9.10
CA CYS A 94 6.20 -10.20 -9.37
C CYS A 94 7.50 -10.66 -10.02
N THR A 95 8.34 -9.76 -10.54
CA THR A 95 9.60 -10.12 -11.21
C THR A 95 10.84 -9.60 -10.51
N GLU A 96 10.75 -8.49 -9.77
CA GLU A 96 11.93 -7.78 -9.24
C GLU A 96 11.80 -7.53 -7.72
N VAL A 97 10.85 -6.68 -7.31
CA VAL A 97 10.95 -6.04 -5.99
C VAL A 97 10.28 -6.81 -4.85
N ALA A 98 9.44 -7.81 -5.15
CA ALA A 98 8.69 -8.62 -4.18
C ALA A 98 8.10 -7.81 -3.01
N PHE A 99 7.51 -6.65 -3.29
CA PHE A 99 6.88 -5.79 -2.29
C PHE A 99 5.55 -6.41 -1.80
N PHE A 100 5.65 -7.57 -1.15
CA PHE A 100 4.52 -8.33 -0.63
C PHE A 100 4.17 -7.81 0.75
N GLN A 101 3.00 -7.20 0.86
CA GLN A 101 2.51 -6.66 2.13
C GLN A 101 1.84 -7.76 2.96
N VAL A 102 2.66 -8.68 3.46
CA VAL A 102 2.21 -9.82 4.25
C VAL A 102 1.65 -9.37 5.60
N ALA A 103 0.61 -10.06 6.08
CA ALA A 103 0.07 -9.84 7.42
C ALA A 103 1.13 -10.15 8.51
N PRO A 104 1.34 -9.27 9.50
CA PRO A 104 2.18 -9.59 10.64
C PRO A 104 1.52 -10.67 11.51
N ALA A 105 2.33 -11.32 12.36
CA ALA A 105 1.89 -12.46 13.16
C ALA A 105 0.79 -12.13 14.19
N ASN A 106 0.79 -10.90 14.72
CA ASN A 106 -0.14 -10.45 15.77
C ASN A 106 -0.61 -9.02 15.49
N ASP A 107 -1.71 -8.62 16.14
CA ASP A 107 -2.21 -7.23 16.19
C ASP A 107 -2.41 -6.56 14.82
N SER A 108 -2.89 -7.35 13.85
CA SER A 108 -3.09 -6.92 12.46
C SER A 108 -4.56 -6.74 12.11
N VAL A 109 -4.88 -5.66 11.39
CA VAL A 109 -6.15 -5.54 10.65
C VAL A 109 -6.11 -6.28 9.31
N ARG A 110 -4.92 -6.57 8.78
CA ARG A 110 -4.72 -7.40 7.59
C ARG A 110 -4.89 -8.87 7.95
N SER A 111 -5.78 -9.56 7.24
CA SER A 111 -6.04 -10.99 7.43
C SER A 111 -4.78 -11.83 7.23
N SER A 112 -4.59 -12.86 8.07
CA SER A 112 -3.49 -13.82 7.94
C SER A 112 -3.51 -14.62 6.63
N LYS A 113 -4.62 -14.60 5.89
CA LYS A 113 -4.72 -15.16 4.53
C LYS A 113 -3.97 -14.33 3.48
N VAL A 114 -3.66 -13.06 3.77
CA VAL A 114 -2.81 -12.22 2.91
C VAL A 114 -1.35 -12.48 3.28
N ASP A 115 -0.89 -13.67 2.90
CA ASP A 115 0.46 -14.17 3.16
C ASP A 115 1.33 -14.15 1.90
N THR A 116 2.58 -14.63 2.00
CA THR A 116 3.48 -14.74 0.84
C THR A 116 2.89 -15.62 -0.25
N ARG A 117 2.15 -16.68 0.12
CA ARG A 117 1.56 -17.60 -0.85
C ARG A 117 0.48 -16.92 -1.67
N TYR A 118 -0.40 -16.13 -1.05
CA TYR A 118 -1.39 -15.32 -1.76
C TYR A 118 -0.74 -14.48 -2.86
N HIS A 119 0.34 -13.76 -2.54
CA HIS A 119 1.03 -12.89 -3.50
C HIS A 119 1.70 -13.68 -4.64
N LEU A 120 2.33 -14.82 -4.33
CA LEU A 120 2.93 -15.69 -5.34
C LEU A 120 1.87 -16.32 -6.25
N ASP A 121 0.74 -16.76 -5.68
CA ASP A 121 -0.39 -17.30 -6.44
C ASP A 121 -1.01 -16.22 -7.34
N LEU A 122 -1.10 -14.96 -6.88
CA LEU A 122 -1.46 -13.82 -7.72
C LEU A 122 -0.50 -13.64 -8.89
N CYS A 123 0.82 -13.58 -8.62
CA CYS A 123 1.84 -13.40 -9.66
C CYS A 123 1.75 -14.48 -10.73
N LYS A 124 1.65 -15.74 -10.31
CA LYS A 124 1.47 -16.90 -11.18
C LYS A 124 0.16 -16.80 -11.97
N ASN A 125 -0.94 -16.43 -11.33
CA ASN A 125 -2.24 -16.33 -11.98
C ASN A 125 -2.26 -15.23 -13.04
N VAL A 126 -1.69 -14.07 -12.77
CA VAL A 126 -1.74 -12.90 -13.66
C VAL A 126 -0.69 -12.97 -14.79
N PHE A 127 0.53 -13.41 -14.49
CA PHE A 127 1.66 -13.33 -15.43
C PHE A 127 2.14 -14.70 -15.96
N GLY A 128 1.65 -15.80 -15.39
CA GLY A 128 1.94 -17.16 -15.85
C GLY A 128 2.86 -17.96 -14.93
N GLU A 129 2.98 -19.26 -15.23
CA GLU A 129 3.85 -20.19 -14.50
C GLU A 129 5.32 -19.77 -14.62
N GLY A 130 6.08 -19.98 -13.54
CA GLY A 130 7.51 -19.66 -13.49
C GLY A 130 7.84 -18.20 -13.23
N ILE A 131 6.84 -17.31 -13.19
CA ILE A 131 7.03 -15.94 -12.70
C ILE A 131 7.24 -15.97 -11.20
N TYR A 132 8.40 -15.48 -10.78
CA TYR A 132 8.81 -15.36 -9.39
C TYR A 132 9.77 -14.18 -9.27
N PRO A 133 9.70 -13.38 -8.19
CA PRO A 133 10.57 -12.22 -8.08
C PRO A 133 12.03 -12.59 -7.78
N ASP A 134 12.97 -12.11 -8.59
CA ASP A 134 14.41 -12.25 -8.37
C ASP A 134 14.96 -11.08 -7.55
N VAL A 135 14.62 -11.10 -6.26
CA VAL A 135 15.01 -10.04 -5.32
C VAL A 135 16.51 -9.94 -5.10
N ASP A 136 17.25 -11.04 -5.28
CA ASP A 136 18.70 -11.05 -5.08
C ASP A 136 19.38 -10.27 -6.21
N SER A 137 19.00 -10.53 -7.46
CA SER A 137 19.47 -9.74 -8.61
C SER A 137 19.10 -8.27 -8.46
N THR A 138 17.86 -7.95 -8.08
CA THR A 138 17.44 -6.56 -7.83
C THR A 138 18.27 -5.89 -6.73
N ASN A 139 18.49 -6.56 -5.60
CA ASN A 139 19.29 -6.03 -4.49
C ASN A 139 20.77 -5.88 -4.85
N ILE A 140 21.35 -6.79 -5.63
CA ILE A 140 22.72 -6.69 -6.13
C ILE A 140 22.85 -5.50 -7.07
N TYR A 141 21.90 -5.34 -7.98
CA TYR A 141 21.91 -4.27 -8.98
C TYR A 141 21.79 -2.88 -8.34
N TYR A 142 20.85 -2.69 -7.41
CA TYR A 142 20.62 -1.39 -6.75
C TYR A 142 21.44 -1.18 -5.46
N GLY A 143 22.13 -2.22 -4.99
CA GLY A 143 22.99 -2.19 -3.79
C GLY A 143 22.25 -2.45 -2.47
N GLY A 144 20.94 -2.70 -2.48
CA GLY A 144 20.13 -3.00 -1.28
C GLY A 144 20.34 -1.97 -0.17
N THR A 145 20.77 -2.41 1.01
CA THR A 145 21.07 -1.52 2.15
C THR A 145 22.46 -0.84 2.07
N LYS A 146 23.28 -1.21 1.07
CA LYS A 146 24.64 -0.71 0.82
C LYS A 146 24.71 0.00 -0.54
N ILE A 147 23.80 0.94 -0.76
CA ILE A 147 23.69 1.74 -1.99
C ILE A 147 25.05 2.39 -2.31
N ALA A 148 25.57 2.15 -3.52
CA ALA A 148 26.82 2.73 -4.00
C ALA A 148 26.59 4.08 -4.71
N GLY A 149 25.84 4.98 -4.06
CA GLY A 149 25.46 6.30 -4.59
C GLY A 149 26.10 7.46 -3.81
N SER A 150 25.99 8.68 -4.35
CA SER A 150 26.38 9.92 -3.67
C SER A 150 25.47 11.08 -4.12
N LYS A 151 25.37 12.13 -3.30
CA LYS A 151 24.54 13.32 -3.56
C LYS A 151 23.04 13.00 -3.66
N ILE A 152 22.58 12.06 -2.83
CA ILE A 152 21.18 11.64 -2.76
C ILE A 152 20.62 12.02 -1.39
N VAL A 153 19.55 12.79 -1.36
CA VAL A 153 18.84 13.10 -0.11
C VAL A 153 17.65 12.17 0.01
N PHE A 154 17.56 11.43 1.12
CA PHE A 154 16.41 10.60 1.45
C PHE A 154 15.53 11.34 2.46
N THR A 155 14.27 11.53 2.13
CA THR A 155 13.25 12.12 3.01
C THR A 155 12.21 11.07 3.33
N ASN A 156 11.73 11.05 4.57
CA ASN A 156 10.74 10.10 5.03
C ASN A 156 9.72 10.80 5.94
N GLY A 157 8.42 10.57 5.72
CA GLY A 157 7.38 10.96 6.66
C GLY A 157 7.38 10.06 7.89
N SER A 158 7.17 10.61 9.08
CA SER A 158 7.18 9.85 10.33
C SER A 158 6.09 8.77 10.43
N GLN A 159 4.98 8.96 9.72
CA GLN A 159 3.82 8.05 9.70
C GLN A 159 3.64 7.34 8.34
N ASP A 160 4.56 7.55 7.40
CA ASP A 160 4.54 6.86 6.11
C ASP A 160 4.94 5.38 6.29
N PRO A 161 4.06 4.41 6.02
CA PRO A 161 4.42 2.99 6.09
C PRO A 161 5.55 2.61 5.12
N TRP A 162 5.71 3.34 4.01
CA TRP A 162 6.76 3.09 3.02
C TRP A 162 8.16 3.47 3.50
N ARG A 163 8.29 4.26 4.59
CA ARG A 163 9.61 4.68 5.08
C ARG A 163 10.56 3.50 5.32
N HIS A 164 10.02 2.34 5.70
CA HIS A 164 10.83 1.15 6.00
C HIS A 164 11.50 0.56 4.76
N ALA A 165 11.01 0.86 3.55
CA ALA A 165 11.67 0.52 2.29
C ALA A 165 12.74 1.54 1.86
N SER A 166 12.86 2.66 2.59
CA SER A 166 13.83 3.74 2.34
C SER A 166 15.06 3.63 3.24
N LYS A 167 16.07 4.48 2.97
CA LYS A 167 17.27 4.59 3.82
C LYS A 167 16.90 5.25 5.16
N GLN A 168 17.02 4.50 6.25
CA GLN A 168 16.73 4.99 7.60
C GLN A 168 17.92 5.63 8.32
N THR A 169 19.14 5.18 8.01
CA THR A 169 20.37 5.71 8.63
C THR A 169 21.05 6.70 7.70
N SER A 170 21.22 7.94 8.18
CA SER A 170 21.90 9.01 7.47
C SER A 170 23.40 8.74 7.32
N SER A 171 23.99 9.26 6.24
CA SER A 171 25.43 9.21 5.96
C SER A 171 25.88 10.51 5.29
N PRO A 172 27.16 10.92 5.38
CA PRO A 172 27.63 12.20 4.86
C PRO A 172 27.25 12.48 3.39
N ASP A 173 27.44 11.52 2.49
CA ASP A 173 27.14 11.68 1.05
C ASP A 173 25.70 11.35 0.66
N MET A 174 24.94 10.77 1.59
CA MET A 174 23.55 10.37 1.40
C MET A 174 22.76 10.60 2.69
N PRO A 175 22.41 11.86 3.01
CA PRO A 175 21.69 12.16 4.22
C PRO A 175 20.28 11.59 4.16
N SER A 176 19.81 11.09 5.30
CA SER A 176 18.42 10.65 5.49
C SER A 176 17.76 11.49 6.59
N TYR A 177 16.57 12.00 6.30
CA TYR A 177 15.78 12.84 7.20
C TYR A 177 14.43 12.21 7.49
N LEU A 178 14.04 12.25 8.77
CA LEU A 178 12.71 11.88 9.23
C LEU A 178 11.92 13.16 9.54
N ILE A 179 10.91 13.44 8.75
CA ILE A 179 10.02 14.58 8.92
C ILE A 179 8.96 14.18 9.93
N THR A 180 8.97 14.85 11.08
CA THR A 180 8.07 14.56 12.20
C THR A 180 7.01 15.65 12.30
N CYS A 181 5.76 15.28 12.09
CA CYS A 181 4.59 16.14 12.27
C CYS A 181 3.32 15.31 12.48
N HIS A 182 2.21 15.98 12.81
CA HIS A 182 0.89 15.36 12.78
C HIS A 182 0.48 15.05 11.34
N ASN A 183 0.10 13.80 11.05
CA ASN A 183 -0.31 13.35 9.72
C ASN A 183 0.78 13.45 8.64
N CYS A 184 2.04 13.25 9.05
CA CYS A 184 3.22 13.19 8.18
C CYS A 184 3.31 11.83 7.45
N GLY A 185 2.50 11.63 6.42
CA GLY A 185 2.48 10.44 5.58
C GLY A 185 3.48 10.50 4.41
N HIS A 186 3.11 9.85 3.32
CA HIS A 186 3.93 9.67 2.12
C HIS A 186 4.26 11.01 1.45
N GLY A 187 5.49 11.23 1.00
CA GLY A 187 5.87 12.43 0.23
C GLY A 187 5.48 13.77 0.88
N THR A 188 5.45 13.85 2.21
CA THR A 188 5.06 15.07 2.94
C THR A 188 5.98 16.26 2.63
N ASP A 189 7.25 16.02 2.35
CA ASP A 189 8.21 17.02 1.89
C ASP A 189 7.78 17.74 0.60
N LEU A 190 7.12 17.01 -0.32
CA LEU A 190 6.64 17.57 -1.58
C LEU A 190 5.24 18.20 -1.46
N ARG A 191 4.45 17.76 -0.47
CA ARG A 191 3.03 18.14 -0.31
C ARG A 191 2.76 19.14 0.82
N GLY A 192 3.76 19.45 1.63
CA GLY A 192 3.66 20.35 2.79
C GLY A 192 3.15 19.67 4.06
N CYS A 193 3.28 20.38 5.19
CA CYS A 193 2.83 19.96 6.52
C CYS A 193 1.78 20.96 7.08
N PRO A 194 0.62 20.50 7.60
CA PRO A 194 0.11 19.13 7.51
C PRO A 194 -0.13 18.74 6.04
N GLN A 195 -0.08 17.44 5.76
CA GLN A 195 -0.20 16.92 4.40
C GLN A 195 -1.50 17.37 3.75
N SER A 196 -1.40 18.14 2.66
CA SER A 196 -2.57 18.55 1.89
C SER A 196 -3.31 17.32 1.36
N PRO A 197 -4.66 17.31 1.32
CA PRO A 197 -5.42 16.23 0.71
C PRO A 197 -4.92 15.95 -0.70
N LEU A 198 -4.88 14.66 -1.10
CA LEU A 198 -4.66 14.31 -2.50
C LEU A 198 -5.79 14.91 -3.33
N THR A 199 -5.46 15.90 -4.15
CA THR A 199 -6.30 16.30 -5.28
C THR A 199 -5.88 15.45 -6.46
N PRO A 200 -6.73 14.52 -6.94
CA PRO A 200 -6.49 13.86 -8.22
C PRO A 200 -6.37 14.95 -9.30
N GLU A 201 -5.34 14.85 -10.15
CA GLU A 201 -5.26 15.67 -11.38
C GLU A 201 -6.36 15.28 -12.38
#